data_AF-A0A7V5ZGJ8-F1
#
_entry.id   AF-A0A7V5ZGJ8-F1
#
_cell.length_a   1.000
_cell.length_b   1.000
_cell.length_c   1.000
_cell.angle_alpha   90.00
_cell.angle_beta   90.00
_cell.angle_gamma   90.00
#
_symmetry.space_group_name_H-M   'P 1'
#
loop_
_entity.id
_entity.type
_entity.pdbx_description
1 polymer ?
#
loop_
_entity_poly.entity_id
_entity_poly.type
_entity_poly.pdbx_seq_one_letter_code
_entity_poly.pdbx_strand_id
1 'polypeptide(L)'
;MGGLRGLRTVAYVSAAYDLLLAVPLLLAPAATARLFGLGPPAPLVNAQLNGLFTLALAAGYLWAARDLEHRRGFLWIAGVLVKGAGAGLFLADHLLRQSPPLLLAFAASDGTLALLTLAVLLATRRPATPA
;
A
#
# COMPACT_ATOMS: atom_id res chain seq x y z
N MET A 1 13.89 7.75 20.68
CA MET A 1 13.79 8.69 19.53
C MET A 1 13.82 8.01 18.15
N GLY A 2 14.16 6.71 18.01
CA GLY A 2 14.23 6.04 16.69
C GLY A 2 12.88 5.65 16.06
N GLY A 3 11.90 5.23 16.86
CA GLY A 3 10.67 4.61 16.32
C GLY A 3 9.75 5.55 15.53
N LEU A 4 9.59 6.81 15.95
CA LEU A 4 8.79 7.80 15.19
C LEU A 4 9.45 8.16 13.85
N ARG A 5 10.79 8.21 13.79
CA ARG A 5 11.53 8.40 12.52
C ARG A 5 11.31 7.21 11.59
N GLY A 6 11.28 5.99 12.14
CA GLY A 6 10.94 4.78 11.39
C GLY A 6 9.53 4.86 10.78
N LEU A 7 8.52 5.21 11.57
CA LEU A 7 7.14 5.35 11.06
C LEU A 7 7.02 6.41 9.98
N ARG A 8 7.71 7.54 10.15
CA ARG A 8 7.73 8.59 9.13
C ARG A 8 8.36 8.10 7.84
N THR A 9 9.45 7.37 7.93
CA THR A 9 10.14 6.79 6.77
C THR A 9 9.22 5.83 6.03
N VAL A 10 8.59 4.89 6.75
CA VAL A 10 7.66 3.92 6.15
C VAL A 10 6.46 4.64 5.52
N ALA A 11 5.92 5.68 6.16
CA ALA A 11 4.84 6.47 5.58
C ALA A 11 5.25 7.14 4.25
N TYR A 12 6.45 7.74 4.17
CA TYR A 12 6.93 8.34 2.92
C TYR A 12 7.20 7.31 1.83
N VAL A 13 7.80 6.17 2.17
CA VAL A 13 8.04 5.08 1.22
C VAL A 13 6.71 4.55 0.67
N SER A 14 5.73 4.30 1.55
CA SER A 14 4.38 3.87 1.14
C SER A 14 3.69 4.93 0.27
N ALA A 15 3.81 6.21 0.60
CA ALA A 15 3.26 7.29 -0.22
C ALA A 15 3.88 7.33 -1.62
N ALA A 16 5.20 7.21 -1.71
CA ALA A 16 5.91 7.20 -2.99
C ALA A 16 5.54 5.98 -3.84
N TYR A 17 5.49 4.79 -3.21
CA TYR A 17 5.05 3.57 -3.87
C TYR A 17 3.62 3.70 -4.41
N ASP A 18 2.68 4.18 -3.60
CA ASP A 18 1.29 4.36 -4.02
C ASP A 18 1.18 5.41 -5.15
N LEU A 19 1.95 6.51 -5.11
CA LEU A 19 1.99 7.48 -6.23
C LEU A 19 2.48 6.84 -7.54
N LEU A 20 3.53 6.02 -7.47
CA LEU A 20 4.09 5.33 -8.65
C LEU A 20 3.08 4.38 -9.29
N LEU A 21 2.13 3.84 -8.52
CA LEU A 21 1.05 3.00 -9.04
C LEU A 21 -0.16 3.82 -9.50
N ALA A 22 -0.52 4.85 -8.75
CA ALA A 22 -1.69 5.68 -9.00
C ALA A 22 -1.61 6.43 -10.35
N VAL A 23 -0.47 7.08 -10.60
CA VAL A 23 -0.27 7.91 -11.80
C VAL A 23 -0.49 7.12 -13.10
N PRO A 24 0.17 5.97 -13.34
CA PRO A 24 -0.04 5.22 -14.58
C PRO A 24 -1.44 4.59 -14.68
N LEU A 25 -2.09 4.24 -13.56
CA LEU A 25 -3.48 3.76 -13.57
C LEU A 25 -4.48 4.86 -13.95
N LEU A 26 -4.23 6.11 -13.55
CA LEU A 26 -5.08 7.25 -13.89
C LEU A 26 -4.89 7.70 -15.34
N LEU A 27 -3.63 7.81 -15.78
CA LEU A 27 -3.27 8.44 -17.05
C LEU A 27 -3.21 7.46 -18.22
N ALA A 28 -2.83 6.20 -17.98
CA ALA A 28 -2.58 5.23 -19.04
C ALA A 28 -2.99 3.79 -18.66
N PRO A 29 -4.22 3.54 -18.16
CA PRO A 29 -4.62 2.25 -17.59
C PRO A 29 -4.42 1.06 -18.54
N ALA A 30 -4.67 1.21 -19.84
CA ALA A 30 -4.48 0.16 -20.83
C ALA A 30 -2.98 -0.11 -21.15
N ALA A 31 -2.11 0.89 -21.05
CA ALA A 31 -0.67 0.68 -21.17
C ALA A 31 -0.13 -0.02 -19.92
N THR A 32 -0.57 0.43 -18.74
CA THR A 32 -0.25 -0.20 -17.45
C THR A 32 -0.64 -1.66 -17.43
N ALA A 33 -1.89 -2.00 -17.80
CA ALA A 33 -2.35 -3.39 -17.85
C ALA A 33 -1.46 -4.28 -18.74
N ARG A 34 -1.07 -3.78 -19.93
CA ARG A 34 -0.19 -4.51 -20.85
C ARG A 34 1.21 -4.74 -20.27
N LEU A 35 1.77 -3.80 -19.52
CA LEU A 35 3.04 -3.98 -18.82
C LEU A 35 2.98 -5.16 -17.82
N PHE A 36 1.81 -5.40 -17.23
CA PHE A 36 1.56 -6.52 -16.31
C PHE A 36 1.08 -7.81 -17.00
N GLY A 37 1.11 -7.87 -18.35
CA GLY A 37 0.64 -9.04 -19.10
C GLY A 37 -0.88 -9.23 -19.06
N LEU A 38 -1.63 -8.18 -18.74
CA LEU A 38 -3.09 -8.19 -18.69
C LEU A 38 -3.69 -7.62 -19.98
N GLY A 39 -4.91 -8.07 -20.29
CA GLY A 39 -5.76 -7.43 -21.29
C GLY A 39 -6.16 -6.00 -20.89
N PRO A 40 -6.66 -5.19 -21.83
CA PRO A 40 -7.12 -3.84 -21.52
C PRO A 40 -8.26 -3.87 -20.50
N PRO A 41 -8.26 -3.00 -19.49
CA PRO A 41 -9.31 -2.99 -18.48
C PRO A 41 -10.65 -2.58 -19.10
N ALA A 42 -11.69 -3.37 -18.83
CA ALA A 42 -13.04 -3.14 -19.32
C ALA A 42 -14.05 -3.27 -18.16
N PRO A 43 -14.74 -2.18 -17.75
CA PRO A 43 -14.61 -0.81 -18.26
C PRO A 43 -13.32 -0.11 -17.80
N LEU A 44 -12.82 0.84 -18.61
CA LEU A 44 -11.62 1.65 -18.31
C LEU A 44 -11.69 2.36 -16.96
N VAL A 45 -12.90 2.81 -16.57
CA VAL A 45 -13.14 3.53 -15.32
C VAL A 45 -12.74 2.73 -14.09
N ASN A 46 -12.79 1.40 -14.12
CA ASN A 46 -12.40 0.57 -12.98
C ASN A 46 -10.90 0.72 -12.67
N ALA A 47 -10.06 0.77 -13.71
CA ALA A 47 -8.63 0.98 -13.54
C ALA A 47 -8.33 2.40 -13.05
N GLN A 48 -9.06 3.40 -13.53
CA GLN A 48 -8.91 4.78 -13.08
C GLN A 48 -9.38 4.97 -11.63
N LEU A 49 -10.46 4.30 -11.22
CA LEU A 49 -10.92 4.29 -9.83
C LEU A 49 -9.89 3.64 -8.92
N ASN A 50 -9.28 2.52 -9.33
CA ASN A 50 -8.15 1.95 -8.59
C ASN A 50 -7.00 2.95 -8.47
N GLY A 51 -6.62 3.63 -9.57
CA GLY A 51 -5.62 4.69 -9.54
C GLY A 51 -5.98 5.84 -8.59
N LEU A 52 -7.26 6.25 -8.55
CA LEU A 52 -7.75 7.29 -7.64
C LEU A 52 -7.71 6.85 -6.17
N PHE A 53 -8.09 5.60 -5.88
CA PHE A 53 -7.99 5.04 -4.53
C PHE A 53 -6.53 4.95 -4.08
N THR A 54 -5.63 4.51 -4.95
CA THR A 54 -4.20 4.48 -4.66
C THR A 54 -3.63 5.88 -4.46
N LEU A 55 -4.06 6.87 -5.25
CA LEU A 55 -3.68 8.28 -5.04
C LEU A 55 -4.15 8.80 -3.68
N ALA A 56 -5.38 8.47 -3.28
CA ALA A 56 -5.94 8.84 -1.99
C ALA A 56 -5.15 8.21 -0.83
N LEU A 57 -4.73 6.95 -0.96
CA LEU A 57 -3.84 6.30 0.02
C LEU A 57 -2.51 7.04 0.13
N ALA A 58 -1.88 7.38 -0.99
CA ALA A 58 -0.64 8.15 -0.99
C ALA A 58 -0.78 9.50 -0.27
N ALA A 59 -1.84 10.25 -0.57
CA ALA A 59 -2.16 11.50 0.11
C ALA A 59 -2.40 11.27 1.61
N GLY A 60 -3.09 10.19 1.98
CA GLY A 60 -3.32 9.78 3.36
C GLY A 60 -2.02 9.47 4.12
N TYR A 61 -1.04 8.81 3.48
CA TYR A 61 0.28 8.58 4.08
C TYR A 61 1.05 9.89 4.31
N LEU A 62 1.05 10.79 3.33
CA LEU A 62 1.68 12.11 3.47
C LEU A 62 1.00 12.93 4.59
N TRP A 63 -0.33 12.84 4.68
CA TRP A 63 -1.10 13.45 5.75
C TRP A 63 -0.76 12.84 7.12
N ALA A 64 -0.69 11.51 7.24
CA ALA A 64 -0.32 10.84 8.47
C ALA A 64 1.12 11.15 8.91
N ALA A 65 2.06 11.26 7.97
CA ALA A 65 3.47 11.55 8.24
C ALA A 65 3.71 12.89 8.96
N ARG A 66 2.78 13.85 8.80
CA ARG A 66 2.82 15.17 9.44
C ARG A 66 2.52 15.12 10.94
N ASP A 67 1.69 14.18 11.39
CA ASP A 67 1.31 14.02 12.80
C ASP A 67 1.10 12.54 13.12
N LEU A 68 2.23 11.86 13.25
CA LEU A 68 2.27 10.41 13.44
C LEU A 68 1.78 9.96 14.81
N GLU A 69 1.59 10.82 15.80
CA GLU A 69 1.08 10.40 17.10
C GLU A 69 -0.44 10.28 17.06
N HIS A 70 -1.12 11.29 16.52
CA HIS A 70 -2.59 11.31 16.44
C HIS A 70 -3.12 10.49 15.25
N ARG A 71 -2.33 10.30 14.19
CA ARG A 71 -2.78 9.66 12.94
C ARG A 71 -2.28 8.22 12.77
N ARG A 72 -1.78 7.59 13.83
CA ARG A 72 -1.31 6.18 13.82
C ARG A 72 -2.36 5.19 13.31
N GLY A 73 -3.64 5.48 13.58
CA GLY A 73 -4.75 4.64 13.11
C GLY A 73 -4.74 4.47 11.59
N PHE A 74 -4.34 5.51 10.85
CA PHE A 74 -4.21 5.41 9.40
C PHE A 74 -3.14 4.40 8.98
N LEU A 75 -1.98 4.37 9.66
CA LEU A 75 -0.93 3.39 9.36
C LEU A 75 -1.33 1.95 9.73
N TRP A 76 -2.17 1.76 10.75
CA TRP A 76 -2.75 0.45 11.02
C TRP A 76 -3.70 0.01 9.90
N ILE A 77 -4.62 0.89 9.49
CA ILE A 77 -5.63 0.55 8.49
C ILE A 77 -4.99 0.46 7.09
N ALA A 78 -4.43 1.55 6.58
CA ALA A 78 -3.86 1.58 5.23
C ALA A 78 -2.56 0.77 5.13
N GLY A 79 -1.67 0.94 6.11
CA GLY A 79 -0.34 0.36 6.10
C GLY A 79 -0.32 -1.13 6.39
N VAL A 80 -1.10 -1.61 7.35
CA VAL A 80 -1.11 -3.03 7.71
C VAL A 80 -2.28 -3.75 7.06
N LEU A 81 -3.51 -3.32 7.34
CA LEU A 81 -4.70 -4.08 6.93
C LEU A 81 -4.92 -4.05 5.41
N VAL A 82 -4.96 -2.86 4.80
CA VAL A 82 -5.24 -2.72 3.37
C VAL A 82 -4.11 -3.32 2.53
N LYS A 83 -2.84 -2.99 2.80
CA LYS A 83 -1.71 -3.59 2.07
C LYS A 83 -1.58 -5.09 2.33
N GLY A 84 -1.76 -5.54 3.57
CA GLY A 84 -1.72 -6.97 3.90
C GLY A 84 -2.84 -7.76 3.19
N ALA A 85 -4.07 -7.23 3.20
CA ALA A 85 -5.19 -7.83 2.49
C ALA A 85 -4.98 -7.80 0.97
N GLY A 86 -4.48 -6.68 0.42
CA GLY A 86 -4.14 -6.55 -0.99
C GLY A 86 -3.10 -7.59 -1.44
N ALA A 87 -2.03 -7.76 -0.65
CA ALA A 87 -1.01 -8.77 -0.91
C ALA A 87 -1.58 -10.20 -0.88
N GLY A 88 -2.44 -10.49 0.12
CA GLY A 88 -3.15 -11.75 0.21
C GLY A 88 -4.06 -12.00 -0.99
N LEU A 89 -4.75 -10.97 -1.50
CA LEU A 89 -5.60 -11.06 -2.69
C LEU A 89 -4.78 -11.34 -3.94
N PHE A 90 -3.66 -10.66 -4.17
CA PHE A 90 -2.78 -10.93 -5.32
C PHE A 90 -2.23 -12.37 -5.28
N LEU A 91 -1.80 -12.84 -4.10
CA LEU A 91 -1.30 -14.20 -3.93
C LEU A 91 -2.42 -15.24 -4.19
N ALA A 92 -3.59 -15.04 -3.59
CA ALA A 92 -4.74 -15.93 -3.76
C ALA A 92 -5.21 -15.96 -5.22
N ASP A 93 -5.23 -14.81 -5.89
CA ASP A 93 -5.61 -14.72 -7.30
C ASP A 93 -4.63 -15.48 -8.20
N HIS A 94 -3.32 -15.37 -7.96
CA HIS A 94 -2.33 -16.15 -8.69
C HIS A 94 -2.52 -17.66 -8.49
N LEU A 95 -2.71 -18.11 -7.24
CA LEU A 95 -2.87 -19.53 -6.92
C LEU A 95 -4.18 -20.12 -7.46
N LEU A 96 -5.29 -19.39 -7.35
CA LEU A 96 -6.62 -19.88 -7.69
C LEU A 96 -7.02 -19.63 -9.15
N ARG A 97 -6.53 -18.54 -9.75
CA ARG A 97 -6.93 -18.07 -11.09
C ARG A 97 -5.78 -18.00 -12.09
N GLN A 98 -4.57 -18.38 -11.67
CA GLN A 98 -3.38 -18.45 -12.53
C GLN A 98 -3.07 -17.12 -13.23
N SER A 99 -3.26 -16.00 -12.50
CA SER A 99 -2.96 -14.67 -13.04
C SER A 99 -1.45 -14.48 -13.28
N PRO A 100 -1.04 -13.49 -14.10
CA PRO A 100 0.35 -13.35 -14.52
C PRO A 100 1.32 -13.28 -13.33
N PRO A 101 2.47 -13.99 -13.36
CA PRO A 101 3.45 -13.99 -12.26
C PRO A 101 3.93 -12.60 -11.87
N LEU A 102 3.95 -11.65 -12.80
CA LEU A 102 4.34 -10.27 -12.52
C LEU A 102 3.42 -9.58 -11.50
N LEU A 103 2.17 -10.04 -11.33
CA LEU A 103 1.29 -9.54 -10.28
C LEU A 103 1.73 -9.95 -8.87
N LEU A 104 2.55 -11.01 -8.73
CA LEU A 104 3.15 -11.36 -7.44
C LEU A 104 4.15 -10.30 -6.95
N ALA A 105 4.65 -9.44 -7.85
CA ALA A 105 5.45 -8.29 -7.44
C ALA A 105 4.65 -7.37 -6.51
N PHE A 106 3.35 -7.18 -6.76
CA PHE A 106 2.46 -6.42 -5.88
C PHE A 106 2.25 -7.13 -4.54
N ALA A 107 2.08 -8.46 -4.56
CA ALA A 107 1.98 -9.24 -3.32
C ALA A 107 3.25 -9.08 -2.47
N ALA A 108 4.42 -9.17 -3.10
CA ALA A 108 5.70 -9.01 -2.43
C ALA A 108 5.89 -7.58 -1.89
N SER A 109 5.63 -6.55 -2.69
CA SER A 109 5.81 -5.15 -2.27
C SER A 109 4.81 -4.73 -1.20
N ASP A 110 3.51 -4.98 -1.38
CA ASP A 110 2.49 -4.62 -0.40
C ASP A 110 2.65 -5.45 0.88
N GLY A 111 2.97 -6.75 0.76
CA GLY A 111 3.23 -7.61 1.92
C GLY A 111 4.44 -7.13 2.71
N THR A 112 5.52 -6.78 2.04
CA THR A 112 6.73 -6.22 2.69
C THR A 112 6.41 -4.90 3.39
N LEU A 113 5.73 -3.97 2.71
CA LEU A 113 5.35 -2.69 3.31
C LEU A 113 4.39 -2.88 4.49
N ALA A 114 3.48 -3.86 4.44
CA ALA A 114 2.58 -4.18 5.54
C ALA A 114 3.33 -4.71 6.76
N LEU A 115 4.24 -5.66 6.55
CA LEU A 115 5.07 -6.23 7.62
C LEU A 115 6.02 -5.20 8.23
N LEU A 116 6.66 -4.37 7.40
CA LEU A 116 7.50 -3.27 7.88
C LEU A 116 6.68 -2.25 8.68
N THR A 117 5.51 -1.86 8.18
CA THR A 117 4.62 -0.94 8.90
C THR A 117 4.20 -1.53 10.24
N LEU A 118 3.80 -2.80 10.27
CA LEU A 118 3.41 -3.52 11.48
C LEU A 118 4.56 -3.58 12.49
N ALA A 119 5.75 -4.02 12.06
CA ALA A 119 6.92 -4.15 12.91
C ALA A 119 7.27 -2.82 13.58
N VAL A 120 7.29 -1.72 12.81
CA VAL A 120 7.60 -0.39 13.35
C VAL A 120 6.47 0.15 14.25
N LEU A 121 5.19 -0.12 13.91
CA LEU A 121 4.05 0.24 14.77
C LEU A 121 4.09 -0.47 16.12
N LEU A 122 4.46 -1.75 16.14
CA LEU A 122 4.62 -2.54 17.36
C LEU A 122 5.82 -2.06 18.18
N ALA A 123 6.97 -1.83 17.55
CA ALA A 123 8.18 -1.32 18.20
C ALA A 123 8.01 0.10 18.80
N THR A 124 6.95 0.82 18.42
CA THR A 124 6.66 2.18 18.92
C THR A 124 5.56 2.22 19.98
N ARG A 125 4.93 1.09 20.34
CA ARG A 125 4.05 1.03 21.52
C ARG A 125 4.94 1.09 22.77
N ARG A 126 4.87 2.17 23.54
CA ARG A 126 5.50 2.20 24.88
C ARG A 126 4.81 1.17 25.78
N PRO A 127 5.54 0.44 26.65
CA PRO A 127 4.91 -0.27 27.75
C PRO A 127 4.17 0.75 28.62
N ALA A 128 2.91 0.46 28.98
CA ALA A 128 2.26 1.22 30.03
C ALA A 128 3.06 1.00 31.32
N THR A 129 3.59 2.07 31.91
CA THR A 129 4.14 2.00 33.27
C THR A 129 2.99 1.58 34.19
N PRO A 130 3.06 0.44 34.89
CA PRO A 130 2.08 0.14 35.92
C PRO A 130 2.18 1.23 37.00
N ALA A 131 1.03 1.80 37.35
CA ALA A 131 0.89 2.79 38.42
C ALA A 131 1.14 2.16 39.79
#